data_AF-A0A528G7S6-F1
#
_entry.id   AF-A0A528G7S6-F1
#
_cell.length_a   1.000
_cell.length_b   1.000
_cell.length_c   1.000
_cell.angle_alpha   90.00
_cell.angle_beta   90.00
_cell.angle_gamma   90.00
#
_symmetry.space_group_name_H-M   'P 1'
#
loop_
_entity.id
_entity.type
_entity.pdbx_description
1 polymer ?
#
loop_
_entity_poly.entity_id
_entity_poly.type
_entity_poly.pdbx_seq_one_letter_code
_entity_poly.pdbx_strand_id
1 'polypeptide(L)'
;DLLVGVAGPITGPNAAFGAQLQKGAEQAVADINAAGGINGEQVKLTIGDDVSDPKQGISVANKFVGDGVKFVVGHFNSGVSIPASEVYAENGILEITPAATNPQFTERGLW
;
A
#
# COMPACT_ATOMS: atom_id res chain seq x y z
N ASP A 1 -14.42 -5.57 9.16
CA ASP A 1 -13.34 -4.58 9.13
C ASP A 1 -12.79 -4.49 7.73
N LEU A 2 -12.74 -3.27 7.18
CA LEU A 2 -12.19 -2.98 5.88
C LEU A 2 -10.66 -3.03 5.99
N LEU A 3 -10.03 -4.03 5.36
CA LEU A 3 -8.58 -4.18 5.37
C LEU A 3 -7.92 -3.33 4.29
N VAL A 4 -7.05 -2.42 4.73
CA VAL A 4 -6.24 -1.56 3.85
C VAL A 4 -4.77 -1.86 4.08
N GLY A 5 -4.07 -2.22 3.01
CA GLY A 5 -2.62 -2.41 3.01
C GLY A 5 -1.92 -1.06 2.98
N VAL A 6 -0.84 -0.93 3.76
CA VAL A 6 0.07 0.21 3.69
C VAL A 6 1.45 -0.35 3.41
N ALA A 7 1.94 -0.12 2.20
CA ALA A 7 3.22 -0.64 1.74
C ALA A 7 4.24 0.47 1.53
N GLY A 8 5.45 0.27 2.03
CA GLY A 8 6.54 1.21 1.85
C GLY A 8 7.83 0.73 2.51
N PRO A 9 8.90 1.53 2.42
CA PRO A 9 10.17 1.21 3.05
C PRO A 9 10.08 1.54 4.53
N ILE A 10 9.48 0.66 5.33
CA ILE A 10 9.32 0.86 6.78
C ILE A 10 10.70 0.78 7.45
N THR A 11 11.56 -0.08 6.94
CA THR A 11 12.98 -0.13 7.32
C THR A 11 13.89 0.12 6.11
N GLY A 12 15.20 0.14 6.35
CA GLY A 12 16.20 0.36 5.32
C GLY A 12 16.45 1.84 5.01
N PRO A 13 17.07 2.15 3.85
CA PRO A 13 17.60 3.48 3.54
C PRO A 13 16.54 4.59 3.50
N ASN A 14 15.31 4.25 3.10
CA ASN A 14 14.20 5.18 2.97
C ASN A 14 13.20 5.11 4.15
N ALA A 15 13.60 4.52 5.29
CA ALA A 15 12.76 4.34 6.49
C ALA A 15 12.06 5.63 6.95
N ALA A 16 12.69 6.78 6.79
CA ALA A 16 12.10 8.07 7.15
C ALA A 16 10.80 8.35 6.36
N PHE A 17 10.76 8.02 5.07
CA PHE A 17 9.56 8.17 4.23
C PHE A 17 8.51 7.12 4.57
N GLY A 18 8.92 5.86 4.80
CA GLY A 18 7.99 4.81 5.24
C GLY A 18 7.32 5.13 6.57
N ALA A 19 8.07 5.70 7.53
CA ALA A 19 7.52 6.14 8.81
C ALA A 19 6.51 7.28 8.65
N GLN A 20 6.72 8.22 7.73
CA GLN A 20 5.77 9.29 7.42
C GLN A 20 4.48 8.72 6.81
N LEU A 21 4.62 7.80 5.85
CA LEU A 21 3.52 7.11 5.18
C LEU A 21 2.66 6.32 6.18
N GLN A 22 3.30 5.52 7.03
CA GLN A 22 2.63 4.73 8.07
C GLN A 22 1.86 5.64 9.05
N LYS A 23 2.51 6.66 9.61
CA LYS A 23 1.87 7.56 10.58
C LYS A 23 0.69 8.33 9.99
N GLY A 24 0.82 8.78 8.74
CA GLY A 24 -0.27 9.45 8.04
C GLY A 24 -1.47 8.54 7.85
N ALA A 25 -1.24 7.28 7.43
CA ALA A 25 -2.30 6.30 7.28
C ALA A 25 -2.96 5.93 8.63
N GLU A 26 -2.16 5.73 9.68
CA GLU A 26 -2.65 5.44 11.04
C GLU A 26 -3.53 6.56 11.58
N GLN A 27 -3.10 7.82 11.42
CA GLN A 27 -3.89 8.97 11.85
C GLN A 27 -5.21 9.08 11.06
N ALA A 28 -5.15 8.94 9.73
CA ALA A 28 -6.36 8.98 8.90
C ALA A 28 -7.36 7.88 9.27
N VAL A 29 -6.88 6.66 9.54
CA VAL A 29 -7.73 5.56 10.00
C VAL A 29 -8.31 5.83 11.38
N ALA A 30 -7.53 6.39 12.31
CA ALA A 30 -8.03 6.76 13.62
C ALA A 30 -9.18 7.78 13.53
N ASP A 31 -9.02 8.81 12.68
CA ASP A 31 -10.03 9.84 12.46
C ASP A 31 -11.30 9.26 11.80
N ILE A 32 -11.15 8.43 10.75
CA ILE A 32 -12.26 7.76 10.06
C ILE A 32 -13.04 6.86 11.02
N ASN A 33 -12.33 6.04 11.80
CA ASN A 33 -12.95 5.11 12.73
C ASN A 33 -13.66 5.83 13.87
N ALA A 34 -13.08 6.92 14.40
CA ALA A 34 -13.72 7.78 15.40
C ALA A 34 -15.00 8.43 14.87
N ALA A 35 -15.08 8.70 13.57
CA ALA A 35 -16.27 9.22 12.89
C ALA A 35 -17.34 8.13 12.59
N GLY A 36 -17.12 6.89 13.01
CA GLY A 36 -18.05 5.77 12.81
C GLY A 36 -17.66 4.80 11.69
N GLY A 37 -16.49 4.98 11.07
CA GLY A 37 -15.99 4.13 9.99
C GLY A 37 -16.59 4.45 8.62
N ILE A 38 -16.32 3.60 7.63
CA ILE A 38 -16.84 3.73 6.26
C ILE A 38 -18.07 2.86 6.14
N ASN A 39 -19.25 3.46 5.94
CA ASN A 39 -20.54 2.74 5.94
C ASN A 39 -20.77 1.89 7.20
N GLY A 40 -20.26 2.35 8.36
CA GLY A 40 -20.34 1.62 9.63
C GLY A 40 -19.28 0.53 9.82
N GLU A 41 -18.41 0.30 8.83
CA GLU A 41 -17.30 -0.64 8.94
C GLU A 41 -16.00 0.05 9.38
N GLN A 42 -15.34 -0.53 10.38
CA GLN A 42 -14.05 -0.04 10.87
C GLN A 42 -12.93 -0.39 9.89
N VAL A 43 -12.03 0.56 9.66
CA VAL A 43 -10.84 0.37 8.84
C VAL A 43 -9.71 -0.21 9.69
N LYS A 44 -9.03 -1.23 9.17
CA LYS A 44 -7.85 -1.83 9.80
C LYS A 44 -6.69 -1.85 8.82
N LEU A 45 -5.53 -1.40 9.28
CA LEU A 45 -4.31 -1.36 8.49
C LEU A 45 -3.54 -2.67 8.58
N THR A 46 -2.99 -3.09 7.44
CA THR A 46 -1.95 -4.13 7.35
C THR A 46 -0.69 -3.49 6.78
N ILE A 47 0.40 -3.47 7.56
CA ILE A 47 1.66 -2.84 7.15
C ILE A 47 2.55 -3.85 6.42
N GLY A 48 3.20 -3.41 5.34
CA GLY A 48 4.14 -4.19 4.55
C GLY A 48 5.44 -3.45 4.32
N ASP A 49 6.55 -4.00 4.83
CA ASP A 49 7.88 -3.43 4.65
C ASP A 49 8.55 -3.97 3.38
N ASP A 50 8.69 -3.08 2.39
CA ASP A 50 9.34 -3.38 1.12
C ASP A 50 10.84 -3.09 1.10
N VAL A 51 11.39 -2.44 2.14
CA VAL A 51 12.80 -2.02 2.26
C VAL A 51 13.39 -1.29 1.05
N SER A 52 12.55 -0.69 0.20
CA SER A 52 12.91 -0.13 -1.12
C SER A 52 13.44 -1.16 -2.14
N ASP A 53 13.11 -2.44 -1.96
CA ASP A 53 13.52 -3.52 -2.85
C ASP A 53 12.33 -4.04 -3.68
N PRO A 54 12.45 -4.14 -5.02
CA PRO A 54 11.36 -4.62 -5.87
C PRO A 54 10.90 -6.05 -5.56
N LYS A 55 11.80 -6.98 -5.20
CA LYS A 55 11.42 -8.37 -4.90
C LYS A 55 10.69 -8.46 -3.56
N GLN A 56 11.12 -7.68 -2.59
CA GLN A 56 10.42 -7.57 -1.32
C GLN A 56 9.05 -6.90 -1.50
N GLY A 57 8.93 -5.90 -2.37
CA GLY A 57 7.64 -5.31 -2.76
C GLY A 57 6.66 -6.34 -3.33
N ILE A 58 7.11 -7.20 -4.25
CA ILE A 58 6.30 -8.33 -4.77
C ILE A 58 5.90 -9.27 -3.64
N SER A 59 6.80 -9.56 -2.70
CA SER A 59 6.50 -10.42 -1.54
C SER A 59 5.43 -9.81 -0.63
N VAL A 60 5.51 -8.50 -0.36
CA VAL A 60 4.49 -7.74 0.36
C VAL A 60 3.15 -7.79 -0.38
N ALA A 61 3.15 -7.61 -1.70
CA ALA A 61 1.94 -7.68 -2.50
C ALA A 61 1.25 -9.04 -2.40
N ASN A 62 2.00 -10.13 -2.55
CA ASN A 62 1.47 -11.49 -2.39
C ASN A 62 0.97 -11.76 -0.96
N LYS A 63 1.64 -11.23 0.06
CA LYS A 63 1.16 -11.32 1.45
C LYS A 63 -0.20 -10.63 1.58
N PHE A 64 -0.35 -9.42 1.05
CA PHE A 64 -1.62 -8.69 1.09
C PHE A 64 -2.75 -9.42 0.36
N VAL A 65 -2.46 -10.08 -0.77
CA VAL A 65 -3.41 -10.99 -1.44
C VAL A 65 -3.85 -12.10 -0.47
N GLY A 66 -2.90 -12.79 0.17
CA GLY A 66 -3.18 -13.85 1.12
C GLY A 66 -3.95 -13.39 2.37
N ASP A 67 -3.69 -12.17 2.83
CA ASP A 67 -4.38 -11.53 3.95
C ASP A 67 -5.80 -11.02 3.59
N GLY A 68 -6.18 -11.07 2.31
CA GLY A 68 -7.50 -10.62 1.84
C GLY A 68 -7.63 -9.09 1.72
N VAL A 69 -6.53 -8.35 1.65
CA VAL A 69 -6.53 -6.90 1.40
C VAL A 69 -7.15 -6.60 0.04
N LYS A 70 -7.93 -5.51 -0.05
CA LYS A 70 -8.56 -5.05 -1.32
C LYS A 70 -8.11 -3.68 -1.77
N PHE A 71 -7.53 -2.90 -0.87
CA PHE A 71 -7.04 -1.55 -1.14
C PHE A 71 -5.64 -1.40 -0.56
N VAL A 72 -4.72 -0.82 -1.32
CA VAL A 72 -3.34 -0.58 -0.91
C VAL A 72 -3.00 0.89 -1.07
N VAL A 73 -2.40 1.46 -0.03
CA VAL A 73 -1.73 2.77 -0.07
C VAL A 73 -0.23 2.54 -0.05
N GLY A 74 0.45 2.90 -1.12
CA GLY A 74 1.84 2.51 -1.38
C GLY A 74 1.97 1.98 -2.81
N HIS A 75 3.09 1.39 -3.19
CA HIS A 75 4.42 1.52 -2.56
C HIS A 75 4.98 2.95 -2.70
N PHE A 76 6.05 3.29 -1.99
CA PHE A 76 6.68 4.63 -2.07
C PHE A 76 7.56 4.80 -3.32
N ASN A 77 8.44 3.84 -3.62
CA ASN A 77 9.38 3.94 -4.71
C ASN A 77 8.77 3.42 -6.02
N SER A 78 8.85 4.18 -7.12
CA SER A 78 8.33 3.75 -8.43
C SER A 78 8.85 2.38 -8.88
N GLY A 79 10.13 2.09 -8.62
CA GLY A 79 10.75 0.80 -8.96
C GLY A 79 10.19 -0.40 -8.17
N VAL A 80 9.51 -0.14 -7.05
CA VAL A 80 8.82 -1.14 -6.23
C VAL A 80 7.34 -1.20 -6.59
N SER A 81 6.68 -0.03 -6.72
CA SER A 81 5.25 0.06 -7.09
C SER A 81 4.95 -0.62 -8.43
N ILE A 82 5.79 -0.43 -9.44
CA ILE A 82 5.57 -1.00 -10.79
C ILE A 82 5.41 -2.54 -10.73
N PRO A 83 6.38 -3.32 -10.26
CA PRO A 83 6.20 -4.78 -10.20
C PRO A 83 5.16 -5.23 -9.16
N ALA A 84 5.00 -4.54 -8.03
CA ALA A 84 3.98 -4.89 -7.04
C ALA A 84 2.55 -4.73 -7.59
N SER A 85 2.30 -3.67 -8.36
CA SER A 85 1.00 -3.39 -8.98
C SER A 85 0.52 -4.47 -9.95
N GLU A 86 1.42 -5.26 -10.55
CA GLU A 86 1.04 -6.38 -11.42
C GLU A 86 0.34 -7.47 -10.60
N VAL A 87 0.92 -7.81 -9.43
CA VAL A 87 0.31 -8.75 -8.48
C VAL A 87 -1.04 -8.21 -8.00
N TYR A 88 -1.13 -6.92 -7.68
CA TYR A 88 -2.39 -6.32 -7.24
C TYR A 88 -3.46 -6.35 -8.34
N ALA A 89 -3.10 -5.97 -9.57
CA ALA A 89 -4.01 -5.98 -10.71
C ALA A 89 -4.55 -7.38 -11.01
N GLU A 90 -3.69 -8.40 -11.02
CA GLU A 90 -4.09 -9.81 -11.24
C GLU A 90 -5.06 -10.33 -10.17
N ASN A 91 -5.01 -9.77 -8.96
CA ASN A 91 -5.79 -10.23 -7.81
C ASN A 91 -6.94 -9.28 -7.43
N GLY A 92 -7.25 -8.29 -8.28
CA GLY A 92 -8.33 -7.34 -8.06
C GLY A 92 -8.14 -6.47 -6.83
N ILE A 93 -6.90 -6.05 -6.55
CA ILE A 93 -6.53 -5.12 -5.48
C ILE A 93 -6.24 -3.76 -6.11
N LEU A 94 -6.88 -2.70 -5.59
CA LEU A 94 -6.61 -1.34 -6.03
C LEU A 94 -5.41 -0.77 -5.24
N GLU A 95 -4.36 -0.36 -5.95
CA GLU A 95 -3.21 0.35 -5.39
C GLU A 95 -3.31 1.86 -5.69
N ILE A 96 -3.10 2.69 -4.67
CA ILE A 96 -2.90 4.13 -4.78
C ILE A 96 -1.55 4.48 -4.14
N THR A 97 -0.61 4.93 -4.96
CA THR A 97 0.68 5.42 -4.47
C THR A 97 0.66 6.93 -4.21
N PRO A 98 1.13 7.39 -3.03
CA PRO A 98 1.26 8.81 -2.75
C PRO A 98 2.58 9.42 -3.26
N ALA A 99 3.47 8.64 -3.88
CA ALA A 99 4.84 9.08 -4.16
C ALA A 99 5.47 8.58 -5.46
N ALA A 100 4.96 7.54 -6.12
CA ALA A 100 5.55 7.09 -7.38
C ALA A 100 5.32 8.13 -8.49
N THR A 101 6.41 8.51 -9.17
CA THR A 101 6.41 9.56 -10.20
C THR A 101 6.80 9.06 -11.58
N ASN A 102 7.11 7.77 -11.74
CA ASN A 102 7.45 7.21 -13.04
C ASN A 102 6.15 7.01 -13.86
N PRO A 103 6.02 7.62 -15.05
CA PRO A 103 4.80 7.52 -15.87
C PRO A 103 4.47 6.08 -16.28
N GLN A 104 5.47 5.20 -16.39
CA GLN A 104 5.25 3.77 -16.64
C GLN A 104 4.30 3.14 -15.60
N PHE A 105 4.26 3.66 -14.37
CA PHE A 105 3.35 3.15 -13.36
C PHE A 105 1.89 3.16 -13.83
N THR A 106 1.43 4.25 -14.47
CA THR A 106 0.05 4.43 -14.93
C THR A 106 -0.16 4.15 -16.42
N GLU A 107 0.86 4.31 -17.27
CA GLU A 107 0.74 4.12 -18.73
C GLU A 107 0.54 2.66 -19.17
N ARG A 108 0.72 1.70 -18.27
CA ARG A 108 0.58 0.27 -18.55
C ARG A 108 -0.87 -0.18 -18.82
N GLY A 109 -1.87 0.64 -18.54
CA GLY A 109 -3.28 0.32 -18.81
C GLY A 109 -3.78 -0.90 -18.03
N LEU A 110 -3.35 -1.03 -16.77
CA LEU A 110 -3.84 -2.07 -15.87
C LEU A 110 -5.29 -1.73 -15.46
N TRP A 111 -6.24 -2.35 -16.18
CA TRP A 111 -7.71 -2.35 -16.01
C TRP A 111 -8.48 -1.02 -15.96
#